data_AF-A0A1I7JBM2-F1
#
_entry.id   AF-A0A1I7JBM2-F1
#
_cell.length_a   1.000
_cell.length_b   1.000
_cell.length_c   1.000
_cell.angle_alpha   90.00
_cell.angle_beta   90.00
_cell.angle_gamma   90.00
#
_symmetry.space_group_name_H-M   'P 1'
#
loop_
_entity.id
_entity.type
_entity.pdbx_description
1 polymer ?
#
loop_
_entity_poly.entity_id
_entity_poly.type
_entity_poly.pdbx_seq_one_letter_code
_entity_poly.pdbx_strand_id
1 'polypeptide(L)' 'SEFVEADRYFPSSKLCSSCGSIKKDLKLKDRIYKCSCGLNINRDYNASINLSRYELAI' A
#
# COMPACT_ATOMS: atom_id res chain seq x y z
N SER A 1 4.41 -22.26 -2.91
CA SER A 1 3.95 -20.98 -2.37
C SER A 1 3.35 -21.25 -1.02
N GLU A 2 3.83 -20.59 0.02
CA GLU A 2 3.24 -20.65 1.36
C GLU A 2 2.23 -19.51 1.51
N PHE A 3 1.21 -19.73 2.33
CA PHE A 3 0.22 -18.71 2.64
C PHE A 3 0.71 -17.86 3.80
N VAL A 4 0.66 -16.55 3.63
CA VAL A 4 1.04 -15.56 4.64
C VAL A 4 -0.15 -14.66 4.87
N GLU A 5 -0.60 -14.59 6.12
CA GLU A 5 -1.68 -13.70 6.52
C GLU A 5 -1.10 -12.36 6.99
N ALA A 6 -1.55 -11.28 6.37
CA ALA A 6 -1.19 -9.93 6.80
C ALA A 6 -1.99 -9.50 8.03
N ASP A 7 -1.40 -8.68 8.89
CA ASP A 7 -2.11 -8.08 10.02
C ASP A 7 -3.33 -7.30 9.53
N ARG A 8 -4.43 -7.41 10.28
CA ARG A 8 -5.73 -6.80 9.94
C ARG A 8 -5.62 -5.28 9.70
N TYR A 9 -4.71 -4.60 10.40
CA TYR A 9 -4.54 -3.16 10.34
C TYR A 9 -3.32 -2.73 9.52
N PHE A 10 -2.67 -3.65 8.80
CA PHE A 10 -1.60 -3.31 7.88
C PHE A 10 -2.10 -2.30 6.83
N PRO A 11 -1.48 -1.12 6.72
CA PRO A 11 -2.00 -0.02 5.90
C PRO A 11 -1.69 -0.21 4.41
N SER A 12 -1.92 -1.39 3.83
CA SER A 12 -1.52 -1.75 2.45
C SER A 12 -1.95 -0.73 1.40
N SER A 13 -3.18 -0.22 1.47
CA SER A 13 -3.66 0.80 0.52
C SER A 13 -3.13 2.21 0.79
N LYS A 14 -2.69 2.51 2.02
CA LYS A 14 -2.23 3.84 2.46
C LYS A 14 -0.71 3.98 2.43
N LEU A 15 0.02 2.87 2.55
CA LEU A 15 1.48 2.81 2.47
C LEU A 15 1.95 3.07 1.04
N CYS A 16 2.91 3.95 0.85
CA CYS A 16 3.47 4.19 -0.48
C CYS A 16 4.41 3.03 -0.84
N SER A 17 4.10 2.30 -1.90
CA SER A 17 4.96 1.20 -2.38
C SER A 17 6.31 1.66 -2.94
N SER A 18 6.53 2.97 -3.08
CA SER A 18 7.80 3.55 -3.54
C SER A 18 8.67 4.06 -2.39
N CYS A 19 8.11 4.79 -1.42
CA CYS A 19 8.89 5.45 -0.37
C CYS A 19 8.49 5.09 1.07
N GLY A 20 7.47 4.24 1.26
CA GLY A 20 7.03 3.82 2.60
C GLY A 20 6.23 4.86 3.41
N SER A 21 5.96 6.06 2.88
CA SER A 21 5.12 7.04 3.59
C SER A 21 3.69 6.54 3.74
N ILE A 22 3.06 6.76 4.90
CA ILE A 22 1.64 6.42 5.12
C ILE A 22 0.76 7.64 4.85
N LYS A 23 -0.16 7.50 3.88
CA LYS A 23 -1.14 8.53 3.54
C LYS A 23 -2.38 8.43 4.42
N LYS A 24 -2.57 9.38 5.35
CA LYS A 24 -3.64 9.34 6.36
C LYS A 24 -5.02 9.70 5.82
N ASP A 25 -5.08 10.54 4.80
CA ASP A 25 -6.29 11.17 4.24
C ASP A 25 -6.88 10.44 3.02
N LEU A 26 -6.32 9.29 2.65
CA LEU A 26 -6.79 8.48 1.52
C LEU A 26 -8.20 7.92 1.79
N LYS A 27 -9.14 8.20 0.87
CA LYS A 27 -10.54 7.76 0.92
C LYS A 27 -10.81 6.60 -0.03
N LEU A 28 -11.87 5.83 0.23
CA LEU A 28 -12.27 4.71 -0.64
C LEU A 28 -12.61 5.13 -2.08
N LYS A 29 -13.11 6.35 -2.27
CA LYS A 29 -13.39 6.91 -3.60
C LYS A 29 -12.14 7.26 -4.40
N ASP A 30 -10.97 7.35 -3.74
CA ASP A 30 -9.72 7.72 -4.39
C ASP A 30 -9.14 6.49 -5.11
N ARG A 31 -9.50 6.33 -6.39
CA ARG A 31 -9.03 5.20 -7.21
C ARG A 31 -7.53 5.28 -7.55
N ILE A 32 -6.95 6.48 -7.43
CA ILE A 32 -5.55 6.77 -7.74
C ILE A 32 -4.81 7.14 -6.46
N TYR A 33 -3.74 6.40 -6.16
CA TYR A 33 -2.79 6.71 -5.10
C TYR A 33 -1.74 7.69 -5.62
N LYS A 34 -1.71 8.90 -5.04
CA LYS A 34 -0.71 9.93 -5.32
C LYS A 34 0.12 10.20 -4.06
N CYS A 35 1.44 10.04 -4.17
CA CYS A 35 2.41 10.32 -3.10
C CYS A 35 3.23 11.58 -3.43
N SER A 36 3.74 12.24 -2.40
CA SER A 36 4.70 13.34 -2.53
C SER A 36 6.04 12.90 -3.14
N CYS A 37 6.38 11.61 -3.08
CA CYS A 37 7.59 11.07 -3.74
C CYS A 37 7.45 10.92 -5.27
N GLY A 38 6.30 11.29 -5.86
CA GLY A 38 6.04 11.20 -7.29
C GLY A 38 5.30 9.94 -7.74
N LEU A 39 5.08 8.96 -6.85
CA LEU A 39 4.27 7.78 -7.19
C LEU A 39 2.82 8.18 -7.51
N ASN A 40 2.33 7.76 -8.67
CA ASN A 40 0.97 8.02 -9.15
C ASN A 40 0.42 6.78 -9.88
N ILE A 41 -0.23 5.89 -9.14
CA ILE A 41 -0.72 4.59 -9.66
C ILE A 41 -2.12 4.29 -9.11
N ASN A 42 -2.78 3.25 -9.64
CA ASN A 42 -4.04 2.75 -9.07
C ASN A 42 -3.84 2.34 -7.60
N ARG A 43 -4.78 2.71 -6.73
CA ARG A 43 -4.72 2.42 -5.29
C ARG A 43 -4.66 0.94 -4.97
N ASP A 44 -5.43 0.12 -5.69
CA ASP A 44 -5.49 -1.33 -5.46
C ASP A 44 -4.20 -2.00 -5.95
N TYR A 45 -3.58 -1.47 -7.01
CA TYR A 45 -2.24 -1.90 -7.46
C TYR A 45 -1.14 -1.51 -6.46
N ASN A 46 -1.21 -0.31 -5.88
CA ASN A 46 -0.31 0.05 -4.77
C ASN A 46 -0.46 -0.92 -3.58
N ALA A 47 -1.70 -1.27 -3.22
CA ALA A 47 -1.98 -2.21 -2.15
C ALA A 47 -1.44 -3.61 -2.43
N SER A 48 -1.57 -4.12 -3.66
CA SER A 48 -1.05 -5.44 -4.03
C SER A 48 0.47 -5.51 -3.94
N ILE A 49 1.19 -4.45 -4.34
CA ILE A 49 2.66 -4.37 -4.19
C ILE A 49 3.06 -4.39 -2.70
N ASN A 50 2.31 -3.68 -1.85
CA ASN A 50 2.62 -3.68 -0.42
C ASN A 50 2.34 -5.04 0.23
N LEU A 51 1.25 -5.71 -0.15
CA LEU A 51 0.94 -7.05 0.32
C LEU A 51 1.96 -8.09 -0.17
N SER A 52 2.45 -7.97 -1.42
CA SER A 52 3.49 -8.87 -1.94
C SER A 52 4.84 -8.70 -1.24
N ARG A 53 5.02 -7.61 -0.49
CA ARG A 53 6.23 -7.29 0.29
C ARG A 53 6.01 -7.42 1.78
N TYR A 54 4.87 -7.93 2.23
CA TYR A 54 4.49 -7.95 3.63
C TYR A 54 5.53 -8.67 4.51
N GLU A 55 6.10 -9.78 4.04
CA GLU A 55 7.17 -10.50 4.76
C GLU A 55 8.48 -9.71 4.88
N LEU A 56 8.73 -8.74 4.00
CA LEU A 56 9.90 -7.84 4.06
C LEU A 56 9.67 -6.61 4.94
N ALA A 57 8.43 -6.41 5.41
CA ALA A 57 8.03 -5.30 6.25
C ALA A 57 7.92 -5.68 7.74
N ILE A 58 8.19 -6.95 8.07
CA ILE A 58 8.34 -7.49 9.44
C ILE A 58 9.79 -7.29 9.90
#